data_AF-A0A972USJ9-F1
#
_entry.id   AF-A0A972USJ9-F1
#
_cell.length_a   1.000
_cell.length_b   1.000
_cell.length_c   1.000
_cell.angle_alpha   90.00
_cell.angle_beta   90.00
_cell.angle_gamma   90.00
#
_symmetry.space_group_name_H-M   'P 1'
#
loop_
_entity.id
_entity.type
_entity.pdbx_description
1 polymer ?
#
loop_
_entity_poly.entity_id
_entity_poly.type
_entity_poly.pdbx_seq_one_letter_code
_entity_poly.pdbx_strand_id
1 'polypeptide(L)'
;EITEIIKTKSVGQSVFYIILLLLAMLAIFDTQVLSIFRRQKEIGTYVALGYTRREVVWLFTVEGAMHSVLAAFVSAAYGIPFLAWQAKIGWTLPVDAGDYGMAMAQTLYPMYSFGLVLSTILIVMLTTTVVSYWPSKKIAKMNPTEALRGKIQ
;
A
#
# COMPACT_ATOMS: atom_id res chain seq x y z
N GLU A 1 23.28 -7.01 27.26
CA GLU A 1 24.05 -6.66 26.04
C GLU A 1 23.37 -7.15 24.75
N ILE A 2 23.32 -8.46 24.44
CA ILE A 2 22.73 -8.96 23.17
C ILE A 2 21.24 -8.57 23.02
N THR A 3 20.42 -8.67 24.08
CA THR A 3 19.01 -8.25 24.06
C THR A 3 18.85 -6.75 23.84
N GLU A 4 19.79 -5.94 24.31
CA GLU A 4 19.78 -4.49 24.17
C GLU A 4 20.18 -4.09 22.73
N ILE A 5 21.15 -4.79 22.15
CA ILE A 5 21.53 -4.66 20.73
C ILE A 5 20.36 -5.07 19.82
N ILE A 6 19.66 -6.17 20.12
CA ILE A 6 18.47 -6.62 19.38
C ILE A 6 17.34 -5.58 19.48
N LYS A 7 17.09 -5.04 20.68
CA LYS A 7 16.04 -4.04 20.91
C LYS A 7 16.33 -2.74 20.15
N THR A 8 17.56 -2.24 20.19
CA THR A 8 17.97 -1.03 19.46
C THR A 8 17.89 -1.23 17.94
N LYS A 9 18.31 -2.41 17.42
CA LYS A 9 18.18 -2.75 16.01
C LYS A 9 16.71 -2.84 15.56
N SER A 10 15.85 -3.42 16.38
CA SER A 10 14.41 -3.52 16.10
C SER A 10 13.73 -2.16 16.10
N VAL A 11 14.11 -1.23 17.00
CA VAL A 11 13.54 0.13 17.03
C VAL A 11 13.94 0.91 15.77
N GLY A 12 15.23 0.87 15.39
CA GLY A 12 15.68 1.50 14.15
C GLY A 12 14.95 0.97 12.91
N GLN A 13 14.81 -0.36 12.81
CA GLN A 13 14.08 -1.00 11.71
C GLN A 13 12.60 -0.60 11.67
N SER A 14 11.94 -0.50 12.82
CA SER A 14 10.53 -0.08 12.91
C SER A 14 10.32 1.36 12.42
N VAL A 15 11.26 2.28 12.69
CA VAL A 15 11.17 3.66 12.18
C VAL A 15 11.24 3.68 10.65
N PHE A 16 12.21 3.00 10.05
CA PHE A 16 12.31 2.88 8.60
C PHE A 16 11.09 2.20 7.99
N TYR A 17 10.58 1.14 8.61
CA TYR A 17 9.37 0.46 8.20
C TYR A 17 8.17 1.41 8.14
N ILE A 18 7.95 2.22 9.19
CA ILE A 18 6.86 3.19 9.24
C ILE A 18 7.01 4.25 8.14
N ILE A 19 8.21 4.79 7.95
CA ILE A 19 8.46 5.80 6.91
C ILE A 19 8.16 5.25 5.52
N LEU A 20 8.67 4.05 5.21
CA LEU A 20 8.43 3.40 3.91
C LEU A 20 6.94 3.07 3.72
N LEU A 21 6.26 2.64 4.77
CA LEU A 21 4.83 2.38 4.74
C LEU A 21 4.03 3.66 4.46
N LEU A 22 4.38 4.79 5.09
CA LEU A 22 3.77 6.10 4.84
C LEU A 22 3.98 6.55 3.39
N LEU A 23 5.19 6.40 2.84
CA LEU A 23 5.48 6.73 1.45
C LEU A 23 4.66 5.89 0.48
N ALA A 24 4.54 4.58 0.72
CA ALA A 24 3.69 3.70 -0.08
C ALA A 24 2.22 4.12 0.00
N MET A 25 1.72 4.47 1.19
CA MET A 25 0.34 4.94 1.37
C MET A 25 0.09 6.27 0.66
N LEU A 26 1.04 7.21 0.63
CA LEU A 26 0.93 8.44 -0.14
C LEU A 26 0.86 8.18 -1.64
N ALA A 27 1.72 7.31 -2.16
CA ALA A 27 1.67 6.95 -3.58
C ALA A 27 0.32 6.31 -3.98
N ILE A 28 -0.22 5.44 -3.13
CA ILE A 28 -1.56 4.86 -3.30
C ILE A 28 -2.62 5.97 -3.23
N PHE A 29 -2.48 6.91 -2.29
CA PHE A 29 -3.42 8.01 -2.14
C PHE A 29 -3.53 8.83 -3.41
N ASP A 30 -2.40 9.32 -3.93
CA ASP A 30 -2.37 10.20 -5.10
C ASP A 30 -2.92 9.50 -6.35
N THR A 31 -2.50 8.24 -6.57
CA THR A 31 -2.95 7.46 -7.72
C THR A 31 -4.44 7.12 -7.66
N GLN A 32 -4.94 6.68 -6.50
CA GLN A 32 -6.33 6.28 -6.34
C GLN A 32 -7.28 7.48 -6.41
N VAL A 33 -6.89 8.61 -5.80
CA VAL A 33 -7.65 9.85 -5.87
C VAL A 33 -7.71 10.35 -7.32
N LEU A 34 -6.58 10.42 -8.02
CA LEU A 34 -6.53 10.84 -9.41
C LEU A 34 -7.38 9.94 -10.32
N SER A 35 -7.33 8.63 -10.12
CA SER A 35 -8.14 7.66 -10.87
C SER A 35 -9.63 7.96 -10.73
N ILE A 36 -10.10 8.23 -9.51
CA ILE A 36 -11.52 8.54 -9.24
C ILE A 36 -11.92 9.88 -9.86
N PHE A 37 -11.05 10.91 -9.78
CA PHE A 37 -11.32 12.19 -10.44
C PHE A 37 -11.43 12.06 -11.96
N ARG A 38 -10.60 11.24 -12.60
CA ARG A 38 -10.70 10.99 -14.06
C ARG A 38 -12.04 10.36 -14.45
N ARG A 39 -12.71 9.67 -13.52
CA ARG A 39 -14.02 9.03 -13.71
C ARG A 39 -15.19 9.86 -13.19
N GLN A 40 -14.97 11.14 -12.92
CA GLN A 40 -16.02 12.07 -12.48
C GLN A 40 -17.21 12.15 -13.45
N LYS A 41 -16.96 12.06 -14.77
CA LYS A 41 -18.04 12.05 -15.78
C LYS A 41 -18.93 10.80 -15.66
N GLU A 42 -18.33 9.63 -15.44
CA GLU A 42 -19.08 8.38 -15.22
C GLU A 42 -19.95 8.47 -13.97
N ILE A 43 -19.40 8.98 -12.87
CA ILE A 43 -20.12 9.25 -11.61
C ILE A 43 -21.33 10.17 -11.87
N GLY A 44 -21.12 11.26 -12.61
CA GLY A 44 -22.17 12.20 -12.99
C GLY A 44 -23.28 11.55 -13.83
N THR A 45 -22.92 10.67 -14.77
CA THR A 45 -23.88 9.92 -15.58
C THR A 45 -24.74 8.99 -14.72
N TYR A 46 -24.15 8.25 -13.77
CA TYR A 46 -24.94 7.38 -12.87
C TYR A 46 -25.95 8.19 -12.04
N VAL A 47 -25.55 9.34 -11.51
CA VAL A 47 -26.48 10.21 -10.76
C VAL A 47 -27.58 10.75 -11.67
N ALA A 48 -27.27 11.11 -12.93
CA ALA A 48 -28.26 11.58 -13.90
C ALA A 48 -29.25 10.48 -14.33
N LEU A 49 -28.82 9.21 -14.34
CA LEU A 49 -29.66 8.04 -14.59
C LEU A 49 -30.56 7.66 -13.40
N GLY A 50 -30.46 8.38 -12.27
CA GLY A 50 -31.33 8.19 -11.11
C GLY A 50 -30.74 7.31 -9.99
N TYR A 51 -29.48 6.90 -10.08
CA TYR A 51 -28.83 6.20 -8.96
C TYR A 51 -28.69 7.12 -7.75
N THR A 52 -28.93 6.57 -6.56
CA THR A 52 -28.72 7.30 -5.32
C THR A 52 -27.23 7.53 -5.09
N ARG A 53 -26.90 8.64 -4.42
CA ARG A 53 -25.50 8.97 -4.08
C ARG A 53 -24.80 7.84 -3.30
N ARG A 54 -25.57 7.10 -2.48
CA ARG A 54 -25.03 5.99 -1.68
C ARG A 54 -24.67 4.80 -2.56
N GLU A 55 -25.49 4.47 -3.55
CA GLU A 55 -25.21 3.38 -4.50
C GLU A 55 -23.96 3.69 -5.32
N VAL A 56 -23.83 4.92 -5.81
CA VAL A 56 -22.65 5.33 -6.59
C VAL A 56 -21.39 5.29 -5.72
N VAL A 57 -21.42 5.85 -4.51
CA VAL A 57 -20.26 5.78 -3.60
C VAL A 57 -19.89 4.34 -3.26
N TRP A 58 -20.87 3.47 -3.03
CA TRP A 58 -20.64 2.07 -2.75
C TRP A 58 -20.01 1.34 -3.93
N LEU A 59 -20.51 1.57 -5.15
CA LEU A 59 -19.98 0.98 -6.37
C LEU A 59 -18.48 1.28 -6.53
N PHE A 60 -18.09 2.54 -6.44
CA PHE A 60 -16.68 2.95 -6.58
C PHE A 60 -15.81 2.52 -5.38
N THR A 61 -16.40 2.38 -4.19
CA THR A 61 -15.67 1.85 -3.02
C THR A 61 -15.39 0.35 -3.19
N VAL A 62 -16.37 -0.42 -3.66
CA VAL A 62 -16.22 -1.85 -3.94
C VAL A 62 -15.19 -2.07 -5.05
N GLU A 63 -15.20 -1.23 -6.09
CA GLU A 63 -14.19 -1.27 -7.15
C GLU A 63 -12.78 -1.03 -6.59
N GLY A 64 -12.61 -0.03 -5.71
CA GLY A 64 -11.37 0.21 -4.98
C GLY A 64 -10.93 -0.97 -4.11
N ALA A 65 -11.87 -1.64 -3.44
CA ALA A 65 -11.59 -2.85 -2.67
C ALA A 65 -11.20 -4.05 -3.56
N MET A 66 -11.79 -4.16 -4.76
CA MET A 66 -11.38 -5.19 -5.72
C MET A 66 -9.95 -4.95 -6.22
N HIS A 67 -9.55 -3.70 -6.41
CA HIS A 67 -8.16 -3.37 -6.73
C HIS A 67 -7.17 -3.79 -5.65
N SER A 68 -7.50 -3.61 -4.36
CA SER A 68 -6.62 -4.03 -3.27
C SER A 68 -6.51 -5.56 -3.14
N VAL A 69 -7.60 -6.28 -3.40
CA VAL A 69 -7.57 -7.76 -3.48
C VAL A 69 -6.69 -8.22 -4.63
N LEU A 70 -6.82 -7.64 -5.82
CA LEU A 70 -5.95 -7.94 -6.96
C LEU A 70 -4.48 -7.63 -6.65
N ALA A 71 -4.21 -6.47 -6.02
CA ALA A 71 -2.88 -6.10 -5.60
C ALA A 71 -2.28 -7.11 -4.60
N ALA A 72 -3.08 -7.67 -3.68
CA ALA A 72 -2.63 -8.71 -2.76
C ALA A 72 -2.22 -10.00 -3.51
N PHE A 73 -3.00 -10.43 -4.51
CA PHE A 73 -2.64 -11.60 -5.33
C PHE A 73 -1.36 -11.38 -6.13
N VAL A 74 -1.25 -10.23 -6.80
CA VAL A 74 -0.05 -9.83 -7.54
C VAL A 74 1.15 -9.76 -6.60
N SER A 75 1.00 -9.13 -5.43
CA SER A 75 2.05 -9.03 -4.42
C SER A 75 2.46 -10.39 -3.88
N ALA A 76 1.54 -11.34 -3.70
CA ALA A 76 1.87 -12.71 -3.29
C ALA A 76 2.63 -13.45 -4.40
N ALA A 77 2.20 -13.31 -5.65
CA ALA A 77 2.81 -13.95 -6.81
C ALA A 77 4.27 -13.52 -7.03
N TYR A 78 4.59 -12.23 -6.83
CA TYR A 78 5.96 -11.73 -6.92
C TYR A 78 6.72 -11.79 -5.60
N GLY A 79 6.06 -11.51 -4.49
CA GLY A 79 6.67 -11.40 -3.17
C GLY A 79 7.12 -12.74 -2.59
N ILE A 80 6.33 -13.81 -2.72
CA ILE A 80 6.72 -15.13 -2.18
C ILE A 80 8.00 -15.65 -2.86
N PRO A 81 8.11 -15.68 -4.20
CA PRO A 81 9.36 -16.08 -4.86
C PRO A 81 10.54 -15.17 -4.50
N PHE A 82 10.32 -13.85 -4.41
CA PHE A 82 11.36 -12.89 -4.04
C PHE A 82 11.89 -13.15 -2.62
N LEU A 83 11.00 -13.33 -1.64
CA LEU A 83 11.38 -13.63 -0.26
C LEU A 83 12.07 -15.00 -0.15
N ALA A 84 11.61 -16.01 -0.89
CA ALA A 84 12.24 -17.32 -0.92
C ALA A 84 13.64 -17.29 -1.54
N TRP A 85 13.84 -16.49 -2.59
CA TRP A 85 15.15 -16.27 -3.20
C TRP A 85 16.10 -15.56 -2.24
N GLN A 86 15.62 -14.49 -1.57
CA GLN A 86 16.39 -13.75 -0.57
C GLN A 86 16.77 -14.63 0.63
N ALA A 87 15.88 -15.52 1.07
CA ALA A 87 16.13 -16.47 2.16
C ALA A 87 17.20 -17.52 1.82
N LYS A 88 17.40 -17.85 0.53
CA LYS A 88 18.41 -18.83 0.09
C LYS A 88 19.80 -18.23 -0.09
N ILE A 89 19.89 -17.09 -0.77
CA ILE A 89 21.18 -16.47 -1.10
C ILE A 89 21.69 -15.63 0.08
N GLY A 90 20.78 -15.08 0.90
CA GLY A 90 21.14 -14.11 1.93
C GLY A 90 21.67 -12.82 1.33
N TRP A 91 21.95 -11.84 2.18
CA TRP A 91 22.65 -10.62 1.80
C TRP A 91 24.09 -10.71 2.30
N THR A 92 25.07 -10.79 1.40
CA THR A 92 26.48 -10.73 1.77
C THR A 92 26.81 -9.32 2.24
N LEU A 93 27.26 -9.14 3.48
CA LEU A 93 27.79 -7.85 3.89
C LEU A 93 29.16 -7.66 3.23
N PRO A 94 29.39 -6.54 2.49
CA PRO A 94 30.71 -6.19 1.97
C PRO A 94 31.57 -5.60 3.11
N VAL A 95 31.67 -6.32 4.23
CA VAL A 95 32.55 -5.98 5.34
C VAL A 95 33.56 -7.10 5.41
N ASP A 96 34.79 -6.79 5.04
CA ASP A 96 35.89 -7.74 5.14
C ASP A 96 36.09 -8.08 6.61
N ALA A 97 35.92 -9.35 6.97
CA ALA A 97 35.95 -9.81 8.36
C ALA A 97 37.32 -9.59 9.04
N GLY A 98 38.34 -9.15 8.29
CA GLY A 98 39.67 -8.81 8.77
C GLY A 98 39.78 -7.48 9.53
N ASP A 99 38.97 -6.46 9.22
CA ASP A 99 39.15 -5.11 9.78
C ASP A 99 38.61 -4.93 11.21
N TYR A 100 37.72 -5.83 11.66
CA TYR A 100 37.04 -5.70 12.96
C TYR A 100 37.37 -6.82 13.96
N GLY A 101 38.32 -7.71 13.64
CA GLY A 101 38.81 -8.74 14.58
C GLY A 101 37.75 -9.74 15.08
N MET A 102 36.56 -9.77 14.48
CA MET A 102 35.47 -10.68 14.84
C MET A 102 35.08 -11.53 13.63
N ALA A 103 34.99 -12.84 13.83
CA ALA A 103 34.39 -13.78 12.88
C ALA A 103 32.86 -13.58 12.84
N MET A 104 32.43 -12.51 12.18
CA MET A 104 31.02 -12.27 11.88
C MET A 104 30.61 -13.12 10.66
N ALA A 105 29.45 -13.76 10.73
CA ALA A 105 28.88 -14.45 9.58
C ALA A 105 28.70 -13.45 8.43
N GLN A 106 29.34 -13.74 7.29
CA GLN A 106 29.40 -12.82 6.13
C GLN A 106 28.04 -12.70 5.40
N THR A 107 27.06 -13.53 5.74
CA THR A 107 25.73 -13.57 5.12
C THR A 107 24.62 -13.28 6.14
N LEU A 108 23.83 -12.23 5.87
CA LEU A 108 22.63 -11.89 6.61
C LEU A 108 21.43 -12.56 5.93
N TYR A 109 20.74 -13.46 6.63
CA TYR A 109 19.48 -14.04 6.14
C TYR A 109 18.30 -13.26 6.71
N PRO A 110 17.57 -12.48 5.88
CA PRO A 110 16.41 -11.76 6.37
C PRO A 110 15.26 -12.75 6.64
N MET A 111 14.81 -12.77 7.90
CA MET A 111 13.64 -13.54 8.32
C MET A 111 12.44 -12.59 8.44
N TYR A 112 11.42 -12.83 7.63
CA TYR A 112 10.17 -12.07 7.67
C TYR A 112 9.12 -12.91 8.41
N SER A 113 8.56 -12.35 9.48
CA SER A 113 7.44 -12.98 10.17
C SER A 113 6.18 -12.94 9.30
N PHE A 114 5.45 -14.06 9.25
CA PHE A 114 4.13 -14.12 8.61
C PHE A 114 3.18 -13.03 9.11
N GLY A 115 3.25 -12.72 10.41
CA GLY A 115 2.44 -11.65 11.02
C GLY A 115 2.75 -10.26 10.46
N LEU A 116 4.02 -9.97 10.17
CA LEU A 116 4.41 -8.70 9.56
C LEU A 116 3.83 -8.59 8.15
N VAL A 117 4.04 -9.60 7.30
CA VAL A 117 3.53 -9.62 5.93
C VAL A 117 2.01 -9.46 5.89
N LEU A 118 1.29 -10.25 6.71
CA LEU A 118 -0.17 -10.18 6.79
C LEU A 118 -0.65 -8.81 7.27
N SER A 119 0.00 -8.23 8.30
CA SER A 119 -0.36 -6.91 8.81
C SER A 119 -0.17 -5.81 7.77
N THR A 120 0.92 -5.85 6.99
CA THR A 120 1.19 -4.88 5.92
C THR A 120 0.14 -4.96 4.82
N ILE A 121 -0.22 -6.19 4.39
CA ILE A 121 -1.25 -6.40 3.38
C ILE A 121 -2.59 -5.83 3.86
N LEU A 122 -2.99 -6.12 5.10
CA LEU A 122 -4.23 -5.61 5.68
C LEU A 122 -4.24 -4.09 5.78
N ILE A 123 -3.15 -3.47 6.22
CA ILE A 123 -3.04 -2.01 6.31
C ILE A 123 -3.19 -1.38 4.92
N VAL A 124 -2.47 -1.90 3.92
CA VAL A 124 -2.56 -1.39 2.54
C VAL A 124 -3.97 -1.57 1.98
N MET A 125 -4.58 -2.73 2.19
CA MET A 125 -5.93 -3.03 1.72
C MET A 125 -6.98 -2.08 2.34
N LEU A 126 -6.88 -1.83 3.64
CA LEU A 126 -7.73 -0.88 4.35
C LEU A 126 -7.53 0.54 3.83
N THR A 127 -6.27 0.97 3.68
CA THR A 127 -5.94 2.31 3.18
C THR A 127 -6.51 2.52 1.79
N THR A 128 -6.30 1.61 0.82
CA THR A 128 -6.85 1.75 -0.54
C THR A 128 -8.38 1.85 -0.55
N THR A 129 -9.04 1.07 0.30
CA THR A 129 -10.51 1.08 0.42
C THR A 129 -11.02 2.40 1.00
N VAL A 130 -10.41 2.88 2.08
CA VAL A 130 -10.75 4.15 2.74
C VAL A 130 -10.52 5.33 1.79
N VAL A 131 -9.38 5.33 1.09
CA VAL A 131 -9.04 6.36 0.11
C VAL A 131 -10.00 6.35 -1.06
N SER A 132 -10.56 5.21 -1.46
CA SER A 132 -11.55 5.15 -2.54
C SER A 132 -12.90 5.74 -2.14
N TYR A 133 -13.29 5.58 -0.88
CA TYR A 133 -14.56 6.08 -0.36
C TYR A 133 -14.61 7.62 -0.23
N TRP A 134 -13.49 8.25 0.15
CA TRP A 134 -13.48 9.68 0.44
C TRP A 134 -13.75 10.61 -0.77
N PRO A 135 -13.02 10.50 -1.90
CA PRO A 135 -13.26 11.33 -3.08
C PRO A 135 -14.56 10.95 -3.79
N SER A 136 -14.94 9.66 -3.84
CA SER A 136 -16.21 9.22 -4.45
C SER A 136 -17.41 9.87 -3.76
N LYS A 137 -17.38 9.96 -2.42
CA LYS A 137 -18.40 10.68 -1.64
C LYS A 137 -18.43 12.18 -1.93
N LYS A 138 -17.27 12.80 -2.16
CA LYS A 138 -17.19 14.23 -2.50
C LYS A 138 -17.77 14.49 -3.89
N ILE A 139 -17.44 13.67 -4.87
CA ILE A 139 -17.91 13.82 -6.26
C ILE A 139 -19.40 13.49 -6.40
N ALA A 140 -19.90 12.45 -5.73
CA ALA A 140 -21.32 12.07 -5.78
C ALA A 140 -22.27 13.15 -5.21
N LYS A 141 -21.74 14.12 -4.44
CA LYS A 141 -22.51 15.28 -3.93
C LYS A 141 -22.51 16.48 -4.88
N MET A 142 -21.62 16.51 -5.88
CA MET A 142 -21.54 17.61 -6.85
C MET A 142 -22.77 17.62 -7.77
N ASN A 143 -23.08 18.79 -8.33
CA ASN A 143 -24.18 18.90 -9.28
C ASN A 143 -23.86 18.09 -10.54
N PRO A 144 -24.78 17.25 -11.06
CA PRO A 144 -24.53 16.41 -12.23
C PRO A 144 -24.09 17.22 -13.46
N THR A 145 -24.64 18.43 -13.61
CA THR A 145 -24.29 19.37 -14.68
C THR A 145 -22.84 19.87 -14.57
N GLU A 146 -22.32 20.05 -13.36
CA GLU A 146 -20.91 20.42 -13.12
C GLU A 146 -19.97 19.23 -13.35
N ALA A 147 -20.38 18.03 -12.92
CA ALA A 147 -19.64 16.80 -13.18
C ALA A 147 -19.51 16.50 -14.68
N LEU A 148 -20.57 16.73 -15.46
CA LEU A 148 -20.58 16.53 -16.91
C LEU A 148 -19.73 17.58 -17.66
N ARG A 149 -19.70 18.83 -17.18
CA ARG A 149 -18.85 19.89 -17.75
C ARG A 149 -17.35 19.65 -17.52
N GLY A 150 -16.98 18.70 -16.65
CA GLY A 150 -15.58 18.32 -16.42
C GLY A 150 -14.69 19.46 -15.95
N LYS A 151 -15.27 20.52 -15.36
CA LYS A 151 -14.47 21.60 -14.76
C LYS A 151 -13.78 21.02 -13.53
N ILE A 152 -12.53 20.63 -13.72
CA ILE A 152 -11.56 20.40 -12.67
C ILE A 152 -11.38 21.76 -11.99
N GLN A 153 -11.90 21.92 -10.77
CA GLN A 153 -11.44 22.95 -9.85
C GLN A 153 -10.17 22.44 -9.16
#